data_AF-A0AAN9U929-F1
#
_entry.id   AF-A0AAN9U929-F1
#
_cell.length_a   1.000
_cell.length_b   1.000
_cell.length_c   1.000
_cell.angle_alpha   90.00
_cell.angle_beta   90.00
_cell.angle_gamma   90.00
#
_symmetry.space_group_name_H-M   'P 1'
#
loop_
_entity.id
_entity.type
_entity.pdbx_description
1 polymer ?
#
loop_
_entity_poly.entity_id
_entity_poly.type
_entity_poly.pdbx_seq_one_letter_code
_entity_poly.pdbx_strand_id
1 'polypeptide(L)'
;MLVNRVWADGYSSDIAYAIDREEIFESFKKVWGIPLSHGSKVLAVTVPRATMDGTNLELVERRNAVNKDILGYSNDGFHVFDLYDALPCDAAHAKYWDDAIHFTPEGYNFIGDKIGIALMGLIIAEGSGRR
;
A
#
# COMPACT_ATOMS: atom_id res chain seq x y z
N MET A 1 -1.65 15.47 -8.29
CA MET A 1 -1.89 14.14 -7.69
C MET A 1 -0.56 13.63 -7.19
N LEU A 2 -0.37 13.56 -5.88
CA LEU A 2 0.86 13.05 -5.29
C LEU A 2 0.64 11.57 -4.98
N VAL A 3 1.28 10.70 -5.75
CA VAL A 3 1.45 9.30 -5.36
C VAL A 3 2.54 9.32 -4.29
N ASN A 4 2.15 9.19 -3.02
CA ASN A 4 3.15 9.05 -1.99
C ASN A 4 3.73 7.63 -2.08
N ARG A 5 4.79 7.49 -2.88
CA ARG A 5 5.61 6.28 -2.95
C ARG A 5 6.41 6.21 -1.66
N VAL A 6 5.86 5.55 -0.65
CA VAL A 6 6.69 4.94 0.37
C VAL A 6 6.57 3.45 0.15
N TRP A 7 7.50 2.94 -0.66
CA TRP A 7 7.63 1.52 -0.99
C TRP A 7 8.33 0.77 0.14
N ALA A 8 7.94 -0.50 0.27
CA ALA A 8 8.54 -1.65 0.96
C ALA A 8 9.53 -1.39 2.11
N ASP A 9 10.65 -0.71 1.88
CA ASP A 9 11.79 -0.73 2.79
C ASP A 9 11.58 0.07 4.09
N GLY A 10 10.70 1.08 4.10
CA GLY A 10 10.41 1.87 5.31
C GLY A 10 9.32 1.26 6.21
N TYR A 11 8.34 0.56 5.63
CA TYR A 11 7.18 0.08 6.39
C TYR A 11 7.25 -1.41 6.73
N SER A 12 7.82 -2.22 5.82
CA SER A 12 8.22 -3.57 6.20
C SER A 12 9.24 -3.49 7.34
N SER A 13 10.10 -2.46 7.35
CA SER A 13 11.02 -2.21 8.46
C SER A 13 10.32 -1.74 9.72
N ASP A 14 9.39 -0.78 9.70
CA ASP A 14 8.69 -0.33 10.92
C ASP A 14 7.88 -1.47 11.57
N ILE A 15 7.22 -2.28 10.74
CA ILE A 15 6.56 -3.51 11.18
C ILE A 15 7.62 -4.50 11.69
N ALA A 16 8.74 -4.71 11.01
CA ALA A 16 9.81 -5.60 11.50
C ALA A 16 10.49 -5.11 12.79
N TYR A 17 10.54 -3.80 13.04
CA TYR A 17 11.19 -3.16 14.20
C TYR A 17 10.29 -3.02 15.42
N ALA A 18 9.12 -3.66 15.44
CA ALA A 18 8.22 -3.59 16.60
C ALA A 18 7.68 -2.20 16.91
N ILE A 19 7.64 -1.28 15.94
CA ILE A 19 6.98 0.02 16.12
C ILE A 19 5.49 -0.23 16.37
N ASP A 20 4.95 0.53 17.31
CA ASP A 20 3.55 0.49 17.72
C ASP A 20 2.64 0.81 16.53
N ARG A 21 1.53 0.06 16.41
CA ARG A 21 0.61 0.17 15.28
C ARG A 21 0.00 1.57 15.20
N GLU A 22 -0.41 2.11 16.34
CA GLU A 22 -1.02 3.42 16.43
C GLU A 22 0.00 4.49 16.04
N GLU A 23 1.26 4.37 16.46
CA GLU A 23 2.35 5.26 16.02
C GLU A 23 2.58 5.23 14.49
N ILE A 24 2.61 4.04 13.89
CA ILE A 24 2.73 3.87 12.43
C ILE A 24 1.56 4.59 11.74
N PHE A 25 0.33 4.31 12.17
CA PHE A 25 -0.86 4.86 11.52
C PHE A 25 -1.02 6.38 11.72
N GLU A 26 -0.66 6.92 12.88
CA GLU A 26 -0.61 8.37 13.08
C GLU A 26 0.43 9.04 12.17
N SER A 27 1.58 8.39 11.97
CA SER A 27 2.61 8.87 11.04
C SER A 27 2.10 8.88 9.60
N PHE A 28 1.33 7.85 9.20
CA PHE A 28 0.69 7.81 7.89
C PHE A 28 -0.28 8.97 7.70
N LYS A 29 -1.16 9.22 8.67
CA LYS A 29 -2.11 10.33 8.60
C LYS A 29 -1.42 11.69 8.48
N LYS A 30 -0.29 11.91 9.16
CA LYS A 30 0.51 13.15 9.00
C LYS A 30 1.02 13.29 7.57
N VAL A 31 1.55 12.21 7.01
CA VAL A 31 2.12 12.18 5.66
C VAL A 31 1.05 12.36 4.58
N TRP A 32 -0.11 11.72 4.73
CA TRP A 32 -1.26 11.91 3.83
C TRP A 32 -1.89 13.30 4.00
N GLY A 33 -1.89 13.85 5.22
CA GLY A 33 -2.46 15.14 5.53
C GLY A 33 -1.83 16.30 4.74
N ILE A 34 -0.53 16.22 4.42
CA ILE A 34 0.17 17.25 3.65
C ILE A 34 -0.51 17.48 2.28
N PRO A 35 -0.55 16.52 1.34
CA PRO A 35 -1.22 16.73 0.06
C PRO A 35 -2.72 17.01 0.20
N LEU A 36 -3.42 16.34 1.12
CA LEU A 36 -4.85 16.56 1.34
C LEU A 36 -5.17 18.01 1.74
N SER A 37 -4.32 18.62 2.59
CA SER A 37 -4.49 20.01 3.02
C SER A 37 -4.33 21.05 1.89
N HIS A 38 -3.72 20.65 0.78
CA HIS A 38 -3.53 21.48 -0.41
C HIS A 38 -4.49 21.12 -1.56
N GLY A 39 -5.60 20.43 -1.26
CA GLY A 39 -6.59 20.02 -2.26
C GLY A 39 -6.07 18.97 -3.24
N SER A 40 -4.93 18.33 -2.94
CA SER A 40 -4.45 17.19 -3.71
C SER A 40 -5.08 15.90 -3.21
N LYS A 41 -5.07 14.90 -4.08
CA LYS A 41 -5.54 13.55 -3.76
C LYS A 41 -4.40 12.63 -3.36
N VAL A 42 -4.73 11.67 -2.51
CA VAL A 42 -3.83 10.60 -2.05
C VAL A 42 -4.41 9.26 -2.49
N LEU A 43 -3.55 8.41 -3.06
CA LEU A 43 -3.81 6.98 -3.20
C LEU A 43 -2.88 6.23 -2.25
N ALA A 44 -3.39 5.83 -1.09
CA ALA A 44 -2.68 4.96 -0.16
C ALA A 44 -2.72 3.52 -0.66
N VAL A 45 -1.68 2.75 -0.37
CA VAL A 45 -1.53 1.37 -0.82
C VAL A 45 -1.30 0.49 0.41
N THR A 46 -2.03 -0.62 0.51
CA THR A 46 -1.83 -1.58 1.61
C THR A 46 -0.50 -2.31 1.48
N VAL A 47 0.04 -2.79 2.60
CA VAL A 47 1.26 -3.59 2.61
C VAL A 47 0.95 -4.99 2.05
N PRO A 48 1.68 -5.49 1.03
CA PRO A 48 1.39 -6.79 0.42
C PRO A 48 1.64 -7.96 1.38
N ARG A 49 1.12 -9.15 1.02
CA ARG A 49 1.62 -10.41 1.59
C ARG A 49 3.12 -10.55 1.31
N ALA A 50 3.81 -11.41 2.05
CA ALA A 50 5.19 -11.76 1.77
C ALA A 50 5.33 -13.30 1.70
N THR A 51 6.33 -13.81 0.98
CA THR A 51 6.54 -15.26 0.88
C THR A 51 6.96 -15.87 2.22
N MET A 52 7.43 -15.05 3.17
CA MET A 52 7.73 -15.43 4.55
C MET A 52 6.54 -15.49 5.51
N ASP A 53 5.31 -15.17 5.08
CA ASP A 53 4.13 -15.13 5.96
C ASP A 53 3.92 -16.41 6.78
N GLY A 54 4.30 -17.57 6.24
CA GLY A 54 4.20 -18.85 6.94
C GLY A 54 5.21 -19.06 8.07
N THR A 55 6.19 -18.16 8.22
CA THR A 55 7.30 -18.29 9.19
C THR A 55 7.22 -17.29 10.35
N ASN A 56 6.44 -16.23 10.22
CA ASN A 56 6.32 -15.19 11.24
C ASN A 56 4.88 -14.67 11.35
N LEU A 57 4.06 -15.38 12.15
CA LEU A 57 2.64 -15.05 12.35
C LEU A 57 2.44 -13.68 13.02
N GLU A 58 3.34 -13.28 13.93
CA GLU A 58 3.27 -11.97 14.59
C GLU A 58 3.42 -10.83 13.57
N LEU A 59 4.37 -10.95 12.65
CA LEU A 59 4.57 -9.99 11.57
C LEU A 59 3.32 -9.89 10.67
N VAL A 60 2.71 -11.05 10.35
CA VAL A 60 1.47 -11.14 9.58
C VAL A 60 0.32 -10.42 10.29
N GLU A 61 0.14 -10.67 11.58
CA GLU A 61 -0.92 -10.02 12.39
C GLU A 61 -0.74 -8.50 12.43
N ARG A 62 0.49 -8.04 12.65
CA ARG A 62 0.81 -6.60 12.71
C ARG A 62 0.60 -5.91 11.37
N ARG A 63 1.04 -6.51 10.26
CA ARG A 63 0.73 -6.03 8.92
C ARG A 63 -0.77 -5.95 8.70
N ASN A 64 -1.51 -7.03 9.00
CA ASN A 64 -2.95 -7.08 8.76
C ASN A 64 -3.70 -6.02 9.58
N ALA A 65 -3.24 -5.74 10.81
CA ALA A 65 -3.79 -4.68 11.64
C ALA A 65 -3.56 -3.28 11.05
N VAL A 66 -2.35 -2.98 10.55
CA VAL A 66 -2.06 -1.73 9.84
C VAL A 66 -2.88 -1.61 8.56
N ASN A 67 -2.96 -2.67 7.74
CA ASN A 67 -3.78 -2.68 6.53
C ASN A 67 -5.25 -2.44 6.82
N LYS A 68 -5.77 -2.98 7.92
CA LYS A 68 -7.15 -2.72 8.36
C LYS A 68 -7.36 -1.23 8.67
N ASP A 69 -6.40 -0.55 9.26
CA ASP A 69 -6.49 0.89 9.53
C ASP A 69 -6.44 1.71 8.25
N ILE A 70 -5.55 1.36 7.31
CA ILE A 70 -5.48 2.01 5.99
C ILE A 70 -6.82 1.87 5.26
N LEU A 71 -7.36 0.64 5.18
CA LEU A 71 -8.63 0.35 4.51
C LEU A 71 -9.84 1.00 5.20
N GLY A 72 -9.79 1.14 6.52
CA GLY A 72 -10.83 1.80 7.31
C GLY A 72 -10.76 3.32 7.32
N TYR A 73 -9.65 3.92 6.85
CA TYR A 73 -9.48 5.36 6.83
C TYR A 73 -10.23 6.01 5.68
N SER A 74 -10.96 7.07 5.99
CA SER A 74 -11.67 7.88 5.01
C SER A 74 -11.45 9.35 5.29
N ASN A 75 -11.19 10.10 4.23
CA ASN A 75 -11.05 11.55 4.22
C ASN A 75 -11.36 12.04 2.80
N ASP A 76 -11.74 13.31 2.65
CA ASP A 76 -11.96 13.87 1.31
C ASP A 76 -10.65 13.84 0.50
N GLY A 77 -10.73 13.41 -0.75
CA GLY A 77 -9.57 13.21 -1.62
C GLY A 77 -8.64 12.04 -1.25
N PHE A 78 -8.98 11.24 -0.23
CA PHE A 78 -8.24 10.04 0.14
C PHE A 78 -8.83 8.79 -0.53
N HIS A 79 -7.96 7.99 -1.14
CA HIS A 79 -8.30 6.76 -1.83
C HIS A 79 -7.35 5.65 -1.38
N VAL A 80 -7.82 4.40 -1.44
CA VAL A 80 -7.02 3.22 -1.07
C VAL A 80 -7.00 2.23 -2.22
N PHE A 81 -5.82 1.68 -2.50
CA PHE A 81 -5.63 0.51 -3.36
C PHE A 81 -5.14 -0.66 -2.53
N ASP A 82 -5.90 -1.76 -2.55
CA ASP A 82 -5.57 -2.95 -1.77
C ASP A 82 -4.55 -3.84 -2.51
N LEU A 83 -3.27 -3.52 -2.36
CA LEU A 83 -2.17 -4.29 -2.94
C LEU A 83 -2.02 -5.67 -2.28
N TYR A 84 -2.40 -5.80 -1.01
CA TYR A 84 -2.44 -7.08 -0.29
C TYR A 84 -3.27 -8.14 -1.02
N ASP A 85 -4.42 -7.76 -1.57
CA ASP A 85 -5.28 -8.66 -2.34
C ASP A 85 -4.86 -8.72 -3.81
N ALA A 86 -4.40 -7.61 -4.39
CA ALA A 86 -4.06 -7.52 -5.80
C ALA A 86 -2.74 -8.22 -6.20
N LEU A 87 -1.86 -8.54 -5.24
CA LEU A 87 -0.60 -9.23 -5.47
C LEU A 87 -0.62 -10.67 -4.93
N PRO A 88 -0.74 -11.67 -5.81
CA PRO A 88 -0.69 -13.07 -5.41
C PRO A 88 0.67 -13.44 -4.82
N CYS A 89 0.62 -14.28 -3.79
CA CYS A 89 1.79 -14.84 -3.12
C CYS A 89 1.69 -16.37 -3.13
N ASP A 90 1.84 -16.95 -4.32
CA ASP A 90 1.80 -18.39 -4.56
C ASP A 90 2.92 -18.82 -5.53
N ALA A 91 3.11 -20.12 -5.70
CA ALA A 91 4.17 -20.67 -6.53
C ALA A 91 4.08 -20.25 -8.02
N ALA A 92 2.88 -19.99 -8.54
CA ALA A 92 2.70 -19.56 -9.93
C ALA A 92 3.17 -18.10 -10.14
N HIS A 93 3.28 -17.33 -9.06
CA HIS A 93 3.70 -15.93 -9.08
C HIS A 93 5.10 -15.72 -8.49
N ALA A 94 5.87 -16.80 -8.27
CA ALA A 94 7.22 -16.73 -7.72
C ALA A 94 8.16 -15.79 -8.48
N LYS A 95 7.99 -15.64 -9.81
CA LYS A 95 8.78 -14.72 -10.64
C LYS A 95 8.72 -13.25 -10.22
N TYR A 96 7.71 -12.84 -9.44
CA TYR A 96 7.58 -11.47 -8.94
C TYR A 96 8.35 -11.22 -7.64
N TRP A 97 8.85 -12.28 -7.00
CA TRP A 97 9.51 -12.24 -5.70
C TRP A 97 11.00 -12.53 -5.87
N ASP A 98 11.84 -11.63 -5.38
CA ASP A 98 13.31 -11.79 -5.43
C ASP A 98 13.79 -12.60 -4.23
N ASP A 99 13.25 -12.27 -3.05
CA ASP A 99 13.46 -13.02 -1.82
C ASP A 99 12.17 -13.15 -1.00
N ALA A 100 12.32 -13.32 0.31
CA ALA A 100 11.23 -13.41 1.26
C ALA A 100 10.28 -12.19 1.29
N ILE A 101 10.74 -11.01 0.85
CA ILE A 101 10.10 -9.69 1.13
C ILE A 101 10.18 -8.74 -0.08
N HIS A 102 11.26 -8.80 -0.86
CA HIS A 102 11.52 -7.92 -2.00
C HIS A 102 11.01 -8.48 -3.32
N PHE A 103 10.84 -7.59 -4.30
CA PHE A 103 10.32 -7.91 -5.62
C PHE A 103 11.42 -7.94 -6.67
N THR A 104 11.24 -8.79 -7.67
CA THR A 104 12.05 -8.73 -8.88
C THR A 104 11.67 -7.48 -9.71
N PRO A 105 12.46 -7.09 -10.72
CA PRO A 105 12.05 -6.07 -11.67
C PRO A 105 10.67 -6.34 -12.31
N GLU A 106 10.35 -7.61 -12.57
CA GLU A 106 9.04 -8.03 -13.09
C GLU A 106 7.92 -7.83 -12.06
N GLY A 107 8.20 -8.09 -10.78
CA GLY A 107 7.28 -7.80 -9.68
C GLY A 107 7.01 -6.29 -9.53
N TYR A 108 8.05 -5.47 -9.61
CA TYR A 108 7.89 -4.01 -9.61
C TYR A 108 7.06 -3.51 -10.80
N ASN A 109 7.26 -4.07 -12.00
CA ASN A 109 6.44 -3.75 -13.18
C ASN A 109 4.97 -4.15 -12.95
N PHE A 110 4.72 -5.37 -12.46
CA PHE A 110 3.37 -5.84 -12.16
C PHE A 110 2.65 -4.91 -11.16
N ILE A 111 3.32 -4.54 -10.07
CA ILE A 111 2.75 -3.63 -9.06
C ILE A 111 2.52 -2.24 -9.66
N GLY A 112 3.45 -1.74 -10.47
CA GLY A 112 3.33 -0.48 -11.19
C GLY A 112 2.10 -0.43 -12.10
N ASP A 113 1.84 -1.49 -12.87
CA ASP A 113 0.67 -1.59 -13.74
C ASP A 113 -0.63 -1.54 -12.94
N LYS A 114 -0.70 -2.28 -11.83
CA LYS A 114 -1.89 -2.31 -10.96
C LYS A 114 -2.18 -0.95 -10.34
N ILE A 115 -1.16 -0.28 -9.80
CA ILE A 115 -1.28 1.07 -9.24
C ILE A 115 -1.67 2.07 -10.34
N GLY A 116 -1.07 1.96 -11.53
CA GLY A 116 -1.38 2.82 -12.68
C GLY A 116 -2.85 2.73 -13.10
N ILE A 117 -3.39 1.51 -13.17
CA ILE A 117 -4.81 1.28 -13.46
C ILE A 117 -5.70 1.91 -12.38
N ALA A 118 -5.37 1.71 -11.09
CA ALA A 118 -6.12 2.30 -9.99
C ALA A 118 -6.12 3.84 -10.07
N LEU A 119 -4.96 4.44 -10.35
CA LEU A 119 -4.79 5.87 -10.53
C LEU A 119 -5.63 6.43 -11.69
N MET A 120 -5.59 5.75 -12.84
CA MET A 120 -6.39 6.12 -14.01
C MET A 120 -7.89 6.07 -13.72
N GLY A 121 -8.34 5.06 -12.97
CA GLY A 121 -9.74 4.97 -12.52
C GLY A 121 -10.18 6.20 -11.74
N LEU A 122 -9.33 6.70 -10.83
CA LEU A 122 -9.60 7.92 -10.07
C LEU A 122 -9.70 9.15 -10.97
N ILE A 123 -8.76 9.31 -11.92
CA ILE A 123 -8.73 10.44 -12.85
C ILE A 123 -9.98 10.45 -13.74
N ILE A 124 -10.40 9.29 -14.25
CA ILE A 124 -11.59 9.17 -15.11
C ILE A 124 -12.87 9.47 -14.31
N ALA A 125 -12.98 8.97 -13.09
CA ALA A 125 -14.12 9.23 -12.22
C ALA A 125 -14.30 10.73 -11.95
N GLU A 126 -13.20 11.46 -11.72
CA GLU A 126 -13.23 12.92 -11.57
C GLU A 126 -13.66 13.64 -12.84
N GLY A 127 -13.09 13.26 -14.00
CA GLY A 127 -13.42 13.88 -15.27
C GLY A 127 -14.88 13.69 -15.66
N SER A 128 -15.49 12.58 -15.23
CA SER A 128 -16.90 12.24 -15.49
C SER A 128 -17.87 12.97 -14.55
N GLY A 129 -17.44 13.33 -13.34
CA GLY A 129 -18.24 14.08 -12.35
C GLY A 129 -18.25 15.61 -12.55
N ARG A 130 -17.50 16.14 -13.52
CA ARG A 130 -17.45 17.57 -13.89
C ARG A 130 -18.41 17.96 -15.03
N ARG A 131 -19.48 17.20 -15.27
CA ARG A 131 -20.52 17.55 -16.26
C ARG A 131 -21.79 18.03 -15.60
#